data_AF-A0A7C4GIB5-F1
#
_entry.id   AF-A0A7C4GIB5-F1
#
_cell.length_a   1.000
_cell.length_b   1.000
_cell.length_c   1.000
_cell.angle_alpha   90.00
_cell.angle_beta   90.00
_cell.angle_gamma   90.00
#
_symmetry.space_group_name_H-M   'P 1'
#
loop_
_entity.id
_entity.type
_entity.pdbx_description
1 polymer ?
#
loop_
_entity_poly.entity_id
_entity_poly.type
_entity_poly.pdbx_seq_one_letter_code
_entity_poly.pdbx_strand_id
1 'polypeptide(L)'
;MKKLKLVVLFAFISIAVLLSSGCGFLLSKLVQGSGSREYVLRIYVQGLPKTLVDQIRNEEGLLELSKVSISQLNATIRVSAPDVSEQLSIVGKENIFNEDTTREIRIISKSDTLNLTLNVSLETKFATDTIIGEKEFRKEFTGILNNVRPEINFILINFYENTEQPSFILLPESSAFKFIVQSSVEEFVFVKSDFEQILFTSATGTVKQFVYFTERNKSINFVNERGTQIVKISPSDSNVKEDKVKFD
;
A
#
# COMPACT_ATOMS: atom_id res chain seq x y z
N MET A 1 20.84 10.66 48.80
CA MET A 1 20.46 11.60 47.71
C MET A 1 20.44 11.01 46.29
N LYS A 2 21.17 9.93 45.95
CA LYS A 2 21.14 9.35 44.59
C LYS A 2 19.84 8.58 44.24
N LYS A 3 19.22 7.88 45.20
CA LYS A 3 17.98 7.09 44.98
C LYS A 3 16.73 7.95 44.70
N LEU A 4 16.66 9.16 45.29
CA LEU A 4 15.52 10.07 45.11
C LEU A 4 15.46 10.65 43.68
N LYS A 5 16.63 10.91 43.07
CA LYS A 5 16.70 11.40 41.67
C LYS A 5 16.27 10.34 40.64
N LEU A 6 16.51 9.05 40.93
CA LEU A 6 16.15 7.95 40.03
C LEU A 6 14.63 7.71 40.00
N VAL A 7 13.96 7.80 41.16
CA VAL A 7 12.50 7.63 41.27
C VAL A 7 11.74 8.77 40.60
N VAL A 8 12.21 10.01 40.75
CA VAL A 8 11.61 11.18 40.08
C VAL A 8 11.80 11.12 38.55
N LEU A 9 12.96 10.62 38.08
CA LEU A 9 13.20 10.43 36.65
C LEU A 9 12.30 9.34 36.05
N PHE A 10 12.10 8.22 36.76
CA PHE A 10 11.18 7.18 36.33
C PHE A 10 9.73 7.68 36.29
N ALA A 11 9.28 8.45 37.28
CA ALA A 11 7.94 9.03 37.29
C ALA A 11 7.69 10.00 36.11
N PHE A 12 8.69 10.82 35.75
CA PHE A 12 8.59 11.71 34.59
C PHE A 12 8.54 10.95 33.26
N ILE A 13 9.31 9.87 33.12
CA ILE A 13 9.28 9.02 31.92
C ILE A 13 7.93 8.29 31.83
N SER A 14 7.40 7.78 32.93
CA SER A 14 6.07 7.14 32.96
C SER A 14 4.94 8.11 32.60
N ILE A 15 5.00 9.35 33.08
CA ILE A 15 4.02 10.39 32.73
C ILE A 15 4.16 10.81 31.27
N ALA A 16 5.39 10.93 30.73
CA ALA A 16 5.62 11.23 29.32
C ALA A 16 5.11 10.11 28.38
N VAL A 17 5.25 8.84 28.79
CA VAL A 17 4.73 7.67 28.04
C VAL A 17 3.20 7.57 28.13
N LEU A 18 2.59 7.99 29.24
CA LEU A 18 1.13 8.08 29.39
C LEU A 18 0.53 9.27 28.61
N LEU A 19 1.25 10.38 28.50
CA LEU A 19 0.81 11.55 27.72
C LEU A 19 0.94 11.33 26.21
N SER A 20 1.94 10.59 25.73
CA SER A 20 2.08 10.30 24.29
C SER A 20 0.99 9.38 23.75
N SER A 21 0.45 8.49 24.59
CA SER A 21 -0.66 7.58 24.24
C SER A 21 -2.05 8.19 24.53
N GLY A 22 -2.14 9.15 25.46
CA GLY A 22 -3.38 9.87 25.79
C GLY A 22 -3.74 11.03 24.85
N CYS A 23 -2.76 11.65 24.17
CA CYS A 23 -3.01 12.78 23.28
C CYS A 23 -3.90 12.43 22.09
N GLY A 24 -3.74 11.25 21.48
CA GLY A 24 -4.60 10.82 20.37
C GLY A 24 -6.06 10.64 20.77
N PHE A 25 -6.31 10.14 21.98
CA PHE A 25 -7.67 9.94 22.51
C PHE A 25 -8.37 11.25 22.92
N LEU A 26 -7.61 12.23 23.42
CA LEU A 26 -8.16 13.54 23.76
C LEU A 26 -8.41 14.41 22.52
N LEU A 27 -7.54 14.33 21.52
CA LEU A 27 -7.73 15.02 20.24
C LEU A 27 -8.95 14.48 19.48
N SER A 28 -9.14 13.16 19.43
CA SER A 28 -10.32 12.57 18.77
C SER A 28 -11.63 13.00 19.44
N LYS A 29 -11.66 13.10 20.79
CA LYS A 29 -12.81 13.63 21.53
C LYS A 29 -13.02 15.14 21.32
N LEU A 30 -11.95 15.92 21.19
CA LEU A 30 -12.03 17.36 20.92
C LEU A 30 -12.60 17.62 19.51
N VAL A 31 -12.13 16.87 18.51
CA VAL A 31 -12.64 16.93 17.12
C VAL A 31 -14.13 16.60 17.09
N GLN A 32 -14.56 15.53 17.76
CA GLN A 32 -15.98 15.17 17.87
C GLN A 32 -16.82 16.25 18.56
N GLY A 33 -16.30 16.93 19.59
CA GLY A 33 -16.99 18.02 20.29
C GLY A 33 -17.25 19.27 19.44
N SER A 34 -16.54 19.44 18.31
CA SER A 34 -16.69 20.55 17.36
C SER A 34 -17.66 20.26 16.19
N GLY A 35 -18.26 19.06 16.16
CA GLY A 35 -19.04 18.57 15.02
C GLY A 35 -18.20 18.12 13.82
N SER A 36 -16.88 18.19 13.93
CA SER A 36 -15.93 17.67 12.94
C SER A 36 -15.69 16.17 13.14
N ARG A 37 -15.30 15.51 12.06
CA ARG A 37 -15.01 14.08 12.00
C ARG A 37 -13.65 13.87 11.35
N GLU A 38 -12.96 12.83 11.79
CA GLU A 38 -11.66 12.43 11.27
C GLU A 38 -11.82 11.27 10.28
N TYR A 39 -11.19 11.40 9.12
CA TYR A 39 -11.07 10.38 8.10
C TYR A 39 -9.60 9.94 8.07
N VAL A 40 -9.34 8.64 8.22
CA VAL A 40 -7.98 8.09 8.20
C VAL A 40 -7.85 7.20 6.98
N LEU A 41 -7.03 7.62 6.03
CA LEU A 41 -6.88 6.97 4.73
C LEU A 41 -5.46 6.44 4.58
N ARG A 42 -5.30 5.13 4.40
CA ARG A 42 -4.01 4.49 4.16
C ARG A 42 -3.92 4.01 2.72
N ILE A 43 -2.94 4.50 1.96
CA ILE A 43 -2.89 4.29 0.50
C ILE A 43 -1.99 3.09 0.17
N TYR A 44 -2.47 2.21 -0.71
CA TYR A 44 -1.73 1.05 -1.21
C TYR A 44 -1.83 0.95 -2.73
N VAL A 45 -0.70 0.69 -3.36
CA VAL A 45 -0.60 0.39 -4.80
C VAL A 45 -0.47 -1.11 -4.96
N GLN A 46 -1.35 -1.71 -5.76
CA GLN A 46 -1.38 -3.14 -6.01
C GLN A 46 -1.31 -3.40 -7.51
N GLY A 47 -0.25 -4.09 -7.93
CA GLY A 47 0.02 -4.37 -9.33
C GLY A 47 0.84 -3.30 -10.03
N LEU A 48 1.21 -3.59 -11.27
CA LEU A 48 1.89 -2.69 -12.20
C LEU A 48 0.94 -2.29 -13.35
N PRO A 49 1.02 -1.05 -13.88
CA PRO A 49 0.21 -0.65 -15.03
C PRO A 49 0.43 -1.54 -16.24
N LYS A 50 -0.65 -1.86 -16.96
CA LYS A 50 -0.61 -2.67 -18.18
C LYS A 50 0.42 -2.15 -19.20
N THR A 51 0.43 -0.85 -19.52
CA THR A 51 1.46 -0.30 -20.43
C THR A 51 2.89 -0.55 -20.00
N LEU A 52 3.19 -0.54 -18.70
CA LEU A 52 4.54 -0.81 -18.21
C LEU A 52 4.89 -2.29 -18.43
N VAL A 53 3.96 -3.18 -18.08
CA VAL A 53 4.11 -4.63 -18.32
C VAL A 53 4.26 -4.94 -19.81
N ASP A 54 3.45 -4.33 -20.67
CA ASP A 54 3.53 -4.50 -22.11
C ASP A 54 4.86 -4.00 -22.67
N GLN A 55 5.34 -2.84 -22.21
CA GLN A 55 6.63 -2.28 -22.62
C GLN A 55 7.76 -3.24 -22.27
N ILE A 56 7.77 -3.77 -21.06
CA ILE A 56 8.73 -4.79 -20.62
C ILE A 56 8.68 -6.03 -21.53
N ARG A 57 7.47 -6.56 -21.80
CA ARG A 57 7.28 -7.78 -22.60
C ARG A 57 7.66 -7.62 -24.07
N ASN A 58 7.41 -6.46 -24.66
CA ASN A 58 7.69 -6.17 -26.05
C ASN A 58 9.20 -6.07 -26.31
N GLU A 59 9.98 -5.68 -25.32
CA GLU A 59 11.43 -5.48 -25.44
C GLU A 59 12.22 -6.78 -25.31
N GLU A 60 11.77 -7.71 -24.46
CA GLU A 60 12.41 -9.03 -24.28
C GLU A 60 11.90 -10.10 -25.24
N GLY A 61 10.88 -9.79 -26.04
CA GLY A 61 10.24 -10.76 -26.92
C GLY A 61 9.58 -11.89 -26.12
N LEU A 62 8.36 -11.66 -25.62
CA LEU A 62 7.47 -12.68 -25.03
C LEU A 62 8.03 -13.57 -23.90
N LEU A 63 9.21 -13.31 -23.33
CA LEU A 63 9.83 -14.22 -22.35
C LEU A 63 10.32 -13.51 -21.08
N GLU A 64 9.78 -14.02 -19.97
CA GLU A 64 10.23 -13.93 -18.57
C GLU A 64 10.55 -12.54 -18.01
N LEU A 65 9.61 -12.02 -17.21
CA LEU A 65 9.79 -10.83 -16.38
C LEU A 65 11.01 -10.97 -15.41
N SER A 66 11.54 -12.18 -15.22
CA SER A 66 12.71 -12.52 -14.38
C SER A 66 14.01 -11.82 -14.78
N LYS A 67 14.12 -11.34 -16.03
CA LYS A 67 15.30 -10.63 -16.55
C LYS A 67 15.26 -9.12 -16.30
N VAL A 68 14.16 -8.61 -15.75
CA VAL A 68 13.93 -7.18 -15.57
C VAL A 68 14.50 -6.72 -14.24
N SER A 69 15.39 -5.74 -14.30
CA SER A 69 15.81 -4.99 -13.11
C SER A 69 14.99 -3.71 -13.01
N ILE A 70 14.23 -3.55 -11.92
CA ILE A 70 13.60 -2.28 -11.56
C ILE A 70 14.56 -1.55 -10.63
N SER A 71 15.14 -0.44 -11.08
CA SER A 71 16.07 0.37 -10.29
C SER A 71 15.37 1.50 -9.53
N GLN A 72 14.24 1.99 -10.06
CA GLN A 72 13.44 3.02 -9.43
C GLN A 72 11.95 2.75 -9.67
N LEU A 73 11.13 2.91 -8.62
CA LEU A 73 9.68 2.90 -8.73
C LEU A 73 9.11 3.88 -7.71
N ASN A 74 8.49 4.94 -8.19
CA ASN A 74 7.96 6.03 -7.37
C ASN A 74 6.50 6.28 -7.74
N ALA A 75 5.68 6.63 -6.76
CA ALA A 75 4.32 7.10 -6.95
C ALA A 75 4.10 8.40 -6.18
N THR A 76 3.52 9.39 -6.83
CA THR A 76 2.98 10.58 -6.16
C THR A 76 1.46 10.52 -6.23
N ILE A 77 0.81 10.54 -5.06
CA ILE A 77 -0.65 10.49 -4.93
C ILE A 77 -1.12 11.80 -4.34
N ARG A 78 -1.97 12.51 -5.07
CA ARG A 78 -2.69 13.69 -4.58
C ARG A 78 -4.13 13.31 -4.29
N VAL A 79 -4.59 13.59 -3.09
CA VAL A 79 -5.98 13.42 -2.65
C VAL A 79 -6.59 14.79 -2.47
N SER A 80 -7.70 15.05 -3.16
CA SER A 80 -8.41 16.32 -3.06
C SER A 80 -9.90 16.14 -2.82
N ALA A 81 -10.47 17.06 -2.05
CA ALA A 81 -11.90 17.24 -1.81
C ALA A 81 -12.17 18.75 -1.66
N PRO A 82 -13.43 19.22 -1.53
CA PRO A 82 -13.68 20.60 -1.11
C PRO A 82 -12.91 20.90 0.18
N ASP A 83 -12.08 21.96 0.14
CA ASP A 83 -11.22 22.42 1.23
C ASP A 83 -10.13 21.43 1.71
N VAL A 84 -9.87 20.36 0.94
CA VAL A 84 -8.83 19.36 1.26
C VAL A 84 -7.89 19.20 0.06
N SER A 85 -6.59 19.34 0.31
CA SER A 85 -5.56 19.02 -0.67
C SER A 85 -4.35 18.43 0.04
N GLU A 86 -4.22 17.12 -0.08
CA GLU A 86 -3.16 16.34 0.55
C GLU A 86 -2.33 15.64 -0.53
N GLN A 87 -1.02 15.52 -0.31
CA GLN A 87 -0.11 14.84 -1.22
C GLN A 87 0.79 13.88 -0.46
N LEU A 88 0.93 12.68 -1.01
CA LEU A 88 1.85 11.66 -0.56
C LEU A 88 2.82 11.31 -1.70
N SER A 89 4.11 11.24 -1.40
CA SER A 89 5.12 10.71 -2.32
C SER A 89 5.72 9.43 -1.73
N ILE A 90 5.60 8.35 -2.49
CA ILE A 90 6.14 7.03 -2.16
C ILE A 90 7.32 6.81 -3.11
N VAL A 91 8.52 6.67 -2.55
CA VAL A 91 9.77 6.57 -3.32
C VAL A 91 10.39 5.20 -3.08
N GLY A 92 10.85 4.54 -4.14
CA GLY A 92 11.49 3.22 -4.06
C GLY A 92 10.52 2.05 -4.21
N LYS A 93 10.95 1.02 -4.94
CA LYS A 93 10.17 -0.22 -5.20
C LYS A 93 9.89 -1.00 -3.93
N GLU A 94 10.85 -1.00 -3.00
CA GLU A 94 10.75 -1.60 -1.69
C GLU A 94 9.63 -0.96 -0.91
N ASN A 95 9.44 0.35 -1.05
CA ASN A 95 8.32 1.03 -0.44
C ASN A 95 7.07 0.68 -1.23
N ILE A 96 6.92 1.04 -2.51
CA ILE A 96 5.66 0.94 -3.28
C ILE A 96 4.85 -0.35 -2.99
N PHE A 97 5.52 -1.50 -3.01
CA PHE A 97 4.89 -2.80 -2.78
C PHE A 97 4.87 -3.29 -1.33
N ASN A 98 5.54 -2.63 -0.39
CA ASN A 98 5.51 -2.98 1.03
C ASN A 98 4.87 -1.89 1.91
N GLU A 99 4.65 -2.24 3.16
CA GLU A 99 4.12 -1.35 4.18
C GLU A 99 5.25 -0.70 4.96
N ASP A 100 5.29 0.63 4.91
CA ASP A 100 5.72 1.46 6.03
C ASP A 100 4.55 2.41 6.33
N THR A 101 4.30 2.65 7.60
CA THR A 101 3.15 3.42 8.15
C THR A 101 3.06 4.88 7.67
N THR A 102 3.99 5.31 6.82
CA THR A 102 4.14 6.66 6.26
C THR A 102 3.10 7.03 5.18
N ARG A 103 2.16 6.13 4.85
CA ARG A 103 1.15 6.32 3.78
C ARG A 103 -0.23 6.75 4.25
N GLU A 104 -0.31 7.29 5.46
CA GLU A 104 -1.55 7.69 6.08
C GLU A 104 -1.84 9.18 5.81
N ILE A 105 -3.05 9.47 5.35
CA ILE A 105 -3.59 10.83 5.22
C ILE A 105 -4.75 10.96 6.21
N ARG A 106 -4.73 12.04 7.00
CA ARG A 106 -5.79 12.37 7.96
C ARG A 106 -6.52 13.61 7.50
N ILE A 107 -7.82 13.49 7.27
CA ILE A 107 -8.67 14.61 6.85
C ILE A 107 -9.66 14.91 7.98
N ILE A 108 -9.75 16.18 8.38
CA ILE A 108 -10.77 16.63 9.32
C ILE A 108 -11.84 17.40 8.56
N SER A 109 -13.09 16.96 8.62
CA SER A 109 -14.20 17.60 7.93
C SER A 109 -15.48 17.56 8.76
N LYS A 110 -16.38 18.52 8.51
CA LYS A 110 -17.74 18.52 9.10
C LYS A 110 -18.74 17.73 8.27
N SER A 111 -18.38 17.34 7.04
CA SER A 111 -19.24 16.55 6.17
C SER A 111 -19.45 15.15 6.74
N ASP A 112 -20.62 14.55 6.45
CA ASP A 112 -20.89 13.17 6.83
C ASP A 112 -20.12 12.17 5.96
N THR A 113 -19.91 12.55 4.70
CA THR A 113 -19.18 11.79 3.70
C THR A 113 -18.32 12.71 2.86
N LEU A 114 -17.23 12.18 2.31
CA LEU A 114 -16.36 12.89 1.37
C LEU A 114 -16.42 12.24 -0.02
N ASN A 115 -16.35 13.08 -1.05
CA ASN A 115 -16.01 12.65 -2.39
C ASN A 115 -14.56 13.08 -2.65
N LEU A 116 -13.70 12.11 -2.89
CA LEU A 116 -12.26 12.33 -3.06
C LEU A 116 -11.90 12.14 -4.53
N THR A 117 -11.12 13.07 -5.07
CA THR A 117 -10.41 12.90 -6.33
C THR A 117 -8.98 12.46 -6.01
N LEU A 118 -8.54 11.38 -6.65
CA LEU A 118 -7.17 10.88 -6.56
C LEU A 118 -6.46 11.11 -7.87
N ASN A 119 -5.28 11.73 -7.83
CA ASN A 119 -4.38 11.82 -8.96
C ASN A 119 -3.08 11.08 -8.61
N VAL A 120 -2.76 10.06 -9.38
CA VAL A 120 -1.61 9.18 -9.16
C VAL A 120 -0.65 9.36 -10.33
N SER A 121 0.57 9.79 -10.04
CA SER A 121 1.67 9.84 -11.01
C SER A 121 2.65 8.73 -10.67
N LEU A 122 2.78 7.73 -11.54
CA LEU A 122 3.74 6.63 -11.39
C LEU A 122 4.94 6.89 -12.29
N GLU A 123 6.14 6.73 -11.73
CA GLU A 123 7.42 6.82 -12.43
C GLU A 123 8.25 5.58 -12.14
N THR A 124 8.87 5.00 -13.16
CA THR A 124 9.67 3.79 -13.05
C THR A 124 10.90 3.90 -13.93
N LYS A 125 12.02 3.38 -13.44
CA LYS A 125 13.20 3.07 -14.25
C LYS A 125 13.43 1.57 -14.21
N PHE A 126 13.57 0.97 -15.38
CA PHE A 126 13.82 -0.45 -15.51
C PHE A 126 14.83 -0.75 -16.62
N ALA A 127 15.54 -1.85 -16.51
CA ALA A 127 16.42 -2.38 -17.53
C ALA A 127 16.07 -3.84 -17.78
N THR A 128 16.07 -4.27 -19.04
CA THR A 128 15.77 -5.66 -19.44
C THR A 128 17.04 -6.41 -19.91
N ASP A 129 18.07 -5.66 -20.30
CA ASP A 129 19.43 -6.12 -20.59
C ASP A 129 20.42 -5.02 -20.17
N THR A 130 21.56 -5.40 -19.62
CA THR A 130 22.72 -4.53 -19.38
C THR A 130 23.23 -3.77 -20.62
N ILE A 131 22.91 -4.22 -21.84
CA ILE A 131 23.39 -3.64 -23.10
C ILE A 131 22.54 -2.44 -23.56
N ILE A 132 21.23 -2.42 -23.28
CA ILE A 132 20.28 -1.44 -23.85
C ILE A 132 20.09 -0.20 -22.95
N GLY A 133 20.66 -0.21 -21.74
CA GLY A 133 20.53 0.88 -20.78
C GLY A 133 19.17 0.95 -20.11
N GLU A 134 19.04 1.78 -19.07
CA GLU A 134 17.78 1.95 -18.35
C GLU A 134 16.75 2.72 -19.20
N LYS A 135 15.50 2.31 -19.06
CA LYS A 135 14.34 2.93 -19.68
C LYS A 135 13.45 3.54 -18.63
N GLU A 136 12.80 4.62 -19.01
CA GLU A 136 11.91 5.37 -18.15
C GLU A 136 10.46 5.11 -18.57
N PHE A 137 9.60 4.90 -17.58
CA PHE A 137 8.16 4.86 -17.72
C PHE A 137 7.56 5.91 -16.81
N ARG A 138 6.64 6.72 -17.34
CA ARG A 138 5.84 7.66 -16.55
C ARG A 138 4.41 7.65 -17.02
N LYS A 139 3.46 7.55 -16.09
CA LYS A 139 2.04 7.62 -16.41
C LYS A 139 1.23 8.21 -15.27
N GLU A 140 0.19 8.95 -15.62
CA GLU A 140 -0.74 9.56 -14.68
C GLU A 140 -2.12 8.91 -14.78
N PHE A 141 -2.77 8.79 -13.64
CA PHE A 141 -4.09 8.20 -13.50
C PHE A 141 -4.94 9.07 -12.57
N THR A 142 -6.21 9.21 -12.92
CA THR A 142 -7.18 9.90 -12.07
C THR A 142 -8.29 8.93 -11.67
N GLY A 143 -8.73 9.04 -10.43
CA GLY A 143 -9.81 8.24 -9.85
C GLY A 143 -10.70 9.09 -8.96
N ILE A 144 -11.91 8.61 -8.71
CA ILE A 144 -12.87 9.25 -7.80
C ILE A 144 -13.36 8.20 -6.82
N LEU A 145 -13.31 8.51 -5.52
CA LEU A 145 -13.96 7.74 -4.47
C LEU A 145 -15.13 8.56 -3.93
N ASN A 146 -16.34 8.04 -4.08
CA ASN A 146 -17.55 8.70 -3.61
C ASN A 146 -17.99 8.14 -2.25
N ASN A 147 -18.68 8.97 -1.47
CA ASN A 147 -19.31 8.58 -0.21
C ASN A 147 -18.34 7.96 0.82
N VAL A 148 -17.09 8.42 0.86
CA VAL A 148 -16.10 7.99 1.85
C VAL A 148 -16.60 8.37 3.24
N ARG A 149 -16.57 7.42 4.17
CA ARG A 149 -17.08 7.58 5.55
C ARG A 149 -15.93 7.84 6.54
N PRO A 150 -16.22 8.51 7.67
CA PRO A 150 -15.24 8.82 8.70
C PRO A 150 -14.90 7.57 9.53
N GLU A 151 -14.01 6.75 8.97
CA GLU A 151 -13.43 5.55 9.58
C GLU A 151 -12.01 5.31 9.03
N ILE A 152 -11.31 4.31 9.57
CA ILE A 152 -10.01 3.89 9.04
C ILE A 152 -10.27 3.06 7.77
N ASN A 153 -9.82 3.58 6.64
CA ASN A 153 -9.95 2.94 5.34
C ASN A 153 -8.60 2.75 4.67
N PHE A 154 -8.47 1.64 3.96
CA PHE A 154 -7.45 1.44 2.95
C PHE A 154 -7.95 1.94 1.60
N ILE A 155 -7.17 2.76 0.92
CA ILE A 155 -7.37 3.10 -0.47
C ILE A 155 -6.48 2.18 -1.29
N LEU A 156 -7.09 1.29 -2.05
CA LEU A 156 -6.40 0.36 -2.94
C LEU A 156 -6.41 0.92 -4.36
N ILE A 157 -5.23 1.22 -4.89
CA ILE A 157 -5.00 1.59 -6.28
C ILE A 157 -4.58 0.30 -7.01
N ASN A 158 -5.56 -0.36 -7.64
CA ASN A 158 -5.37 -1.65 -8.28
C ASN A 158 -5.13 -1.48 -9.77
N PHE A 159 -3.92 -1.85 -10.21
CA PHE A 159 -3.57 -2.04 -11.61
C PHE A 159 -3.80 -3.49 -12.01
N TYR A 160 -4.52 -3.69 -13.12
CA TYR A 160 -4.83 -5.01 -13.67
C TYR A 160 -4.14 -5.21 -15.00
N GLU A 161 -3.90 -6.46 -15.37
CA GLU A 161 -3.22 -6.81 -16.62
C GLU A 161 -4.09 -6.54 -17.87
N ASN A 162 -5.41 -6.52 -17.72
CA ASN A 162 -6.36 -6.41 -18.84
C ASN A 162 -6.91 -5.00 -19.09
N THR A 163 -6.55 -4.00 -18.29
CA THR A 163 -7.02 -2.61 -18.44
C THR A 163 -5.92 -1.60 -18.14
N GLU A 164 -5.91 -0.50 -18.88
CA GLU A 164 -4.98 0.61 -18.65
C GLU A 164 -5.36 1.47 -17.45
N GLN A 165 -6.67 1.62 -17.20
CA GLN A 165 -7.17 2.44 -16.11
C GLN A 165 -7.18 1.60 -14.82
N PRO A 166 -6.48 2.03 -13.75
CA PRO A 166 -6.59 1.37 -12.46
C PRO A 166 -7.97 1.59 -11.85
N SER A 167 -8.37 0.67 -11.00
CA SER A 167 -9.50 0.88 -10.09
C SER A 167 -9.03 1.46 -8.77
N PHE A 168 -9.88 2.29 -8.17
CA PHE A 168 -9.68 2.87 -6.86
C PHE A 168 -10.76 2.31 -5.96
N ILE A 169 -10.36 1.55 -4.95
CA ILE A 169 -11.28 0.87 -4.04
C ILE A 169 -11.05 1.37 -2.63
N LEU A 170 -12.15 1.68 -1.93
CA LEU A 170 -12.13 1.94 -0.50
C LEU A 170 -12.43 0.63 0.23
N LEU A 171 -11.49 0.19 1.06
CA LEU A 171 -11.61 -1.04 1.85
C LEU A 171 -11.54 -0.69 3.34
N PRO A 172 -12.65 -0.78 4.09
CA PRO A 172 -12.65 -0.55 5.54
C PRO A 172 -11.67 -1.47 6.28
N GLU A 173 -10.97 -0.97 7.29
CA GLU A 173 -9.99 -1.75 8.05
C GLU A 173 -10.60 -3.00 8.71
N SER A 174 -11.89 -2.94 9.05
CA SER A 174 -12.65 -4.04 9.64
C SER A 174 -12.81 -5.23 8.68
N SER A 175 -12.99 -4.97 7.39
CA SER A 175 -13.16 -6.00 6.34
C SER A 175 -11.88 -6.33 5.59
N ALA A 176 -10.80 -5.59 5.83
CA ALA A 176 -9.51 -5.80 5.19
C ALA A 176 -8.75 -7.01 5.75
N PHE A 177 -8.03 -7.67 4.86
CA PHE A 177 -7.04 -8.68 5.18
C PHE A 177 -5.76 -8.45 4.37
N LYS A 178 -4.61 -8.67 5.02
CA LYS A 178 -3.29 -8.40 4.44
C LYS A 178 -2.51 -9.70 4.25
N PHE A 179 -2.12 -10.00 3.01
CA PHE A 179 -1.11 -11.02 2.73
C PHE A 179 0.27 -10.37 2.64
N ILE A 180 1.25 -10.96 3.31
CA ILE A 180 2.67 -10.62 3.13
C ILE A 180 3.29 -11.76 2.34
N VAL A 181 3.55 -11.53 1.06
CA VAL A 181 4.06 -12.56 0.14
C VAL A 181 5.55 -12.41 0.03
N GLN A 182 6.29 -13.48 0.33
CA GLN A 182 7.73 -13.50 0.41
C GLN A 182 8.31 -14.49 -0.59
N SER A 183 9.51 -14.17 -1.09
CA SER A 183 10.30 -15.05 -1.94
C SER A 183 11.79 -14.98 -1.56
N SER A 184 12.53 -16.02 -1.94
CA SER A 184 13.99 -16.06 -1.87
C SER A 184 14.66 -15.09 -2.87
N VAL A 185 13.97 -14.73 -3.95
CA VAL A 185 14.46 -13.84 -5.03
C VAL A 185 13.52 -12.66 -5.28
N GLU A 186 14.03 -11.60 -5.91
CA GLU A 186 13.16 -10.54 -6.44
C GLU A 186 12.60 -11.10 -7.75
N GLU A 187 11.29 -11.21 -7.86
CA GLU A 187 10.61 -11.82 -8.98
C GLU A 187 9.21 -11.23 -9.12
N PHE A 188 8.63 -11.39 -10.31
CA PHE A 188 7.24 -11.05 -10.51
C PHE A 188 6.34 -12.16 -10.00
N VAL A 189 5.19 -11.76 -9.48
CA VAL A 189 4.17 -12.67 -8.98
C VAL A 189 2.84 -12.26 -9.60
N PHE A 190 2.24 -13.20 -10.30
CA PHE A 190 0.89 -13.11 -10.81
C PHE A 190 -0.07 -13.40 -9.67
N VAL A 191 -0.91 -12.41 -9.35
CA VAL A 191 -1.95 -12.54 -8.35
C VAL A 191 -3.27 -12.68 -9.07
N LYS A 192 -3.85 -13.88 -8.98
CA LYS A 192 -5.13 -14.23 -9.58
C LYS A 192 -6.19 -14.26 -8.48
N SER A 193 -7.16 -13.38 -8.61
CA SER A 193 -8.34 -13.33 -7.75
C SER A 193 -9.58 -13.26 -8.66
N ASP A 194 -10.41 -12.23 -8.50
CA ASP A 194 -11.44 -11.85 -9.46
C ASP A 194 -10.82 -11.18 -10.71
N PHE A 195 -9.61 -10.63 -10.56
CA PHE A 195 -8.83 -10.01 -11.64
C PHE A 195 -7.36 -10.45 -11.55
N GLU A 196 -6.64 -10.30 -12.66
CA GLU A 196 -5.20 -10.61 -12.75
C GLU A 196 -4.36 -9.35 -12.55
N GLN A 197 -3.43 -9.42 -11.61
CA GLN A 197 -2.49 -8.36 -11.29
C GLN A 197 -1.07 -8.92 -11.30
N ILE A 198 -0.09 -8.09 -11.67
CA ILE A 198 1.32 -8.45 -11.64
C ILE A 198 2.01 -7.58 -10.61
N LEU A 199 2.51 -8.21 -9.54
CA LEU A 199 3.26 -7.58 -8.47
C LEU A 199 4.73 -8.00 -8.55
N PHE A 200 5.59 -7.29 -7.82
CA PHE A 200 7.02 -7.56 -7.78
C PHE A 200 7.47 -7.71 -6.33
N THR A 201 8.14 -8.81 -5.98
CA THR A 201 8.79 -8.94 -4.68
C THR A 201 10.03 -8.04 -4.67
N SER A 202 10.12 -7.13 -3.71
CA SER A 202 11.30 -6.29 -3.57
C SER A 202 11.98 -6.49 -2.23
N ALA A 203 13.30 -6.33 -2.21
CA ALA A 203 14.11 -6.42 -1.01
C ALA A 203 13.72 -5.32 0.01
N THR A 204 13.22 -5.75 1.16
CA THR A 204 12.99 -4.92 2.35
C THR A 204 13.85 -5.47 3.48
N GLY A 205 15.04 -4.88 3.67
CA GLY A 205 16.05 -5.42 4.57
C GLY A 205 16.59 -6.77 4.05
N THR A 206 16.41 -7.84 4.81
CA THR A 206 16.91 -9.19 4.46
C THR A 206 15.88 -10.06 3.74
N VAL A 207 14.63 -9.61 3.63
CA VAL A 207 13.53 -10.37 3.04
C VAL A 207 13.09 -9.71 1.75
N LYS A 208 12.70 -10.51 0.75
CA LYS A 208 12.13 -10.01 -0.50
C LYS A 208 10.64 -10.30 -0.49
N GLN A 209 9.83 -9.25 -0.57
CA GLN A 209 8.40 -9.37 -0.36
C GLN A 209 7.58 -8.26 -1.03
N PHE A 210 6.28 -8.50 -1.07
CA PHE A 210 5.27 -7.47 -1.25
C PHE A 210 4.10 -7.72 -0.29
N VAL A 211 3.28 -6.68 -0.12
CA VAL A 211 2.04 -6.69 0.64
C VAL A 211 0.87 -6.65 -0.35
N TYR A 212 -0.14 -7.47 -0.09
CA TYR A 212 -1.36 -7.53 -0.87
C TYR A 212 -2.57 -7.44 0.04
N PHE A 213 -3.41 -6.43 -0.17
CA PHE A 213 -4.66 -6.25 0.55
C PHE A 213 -5.82 -6.85 -0.23
N THR A 214 -6.75 -7.45 0.49
CA THR A 214 -8.00 -7.96 -0.08
C THR A 214 -9.10 -7.91 0.98
N GLU A 215 -10.34 -8.14 0.55
CA GLU A 215 -11.44 -8.38 1.46
C GLU A 215 -11.28 -9.76 2.15
N ARG A 216 -11.88 -9.90 3.32
CA ARG A 216 -12.01 -11.20 4.00
C ARG A 216 -12.83 -12.18 3.18
N ASN A 217 -12.59 -13.48 3.38
CA ASN A 217 -13.23 -14.59 2.66
C ASN A 217 -12.99 -14.61 1.14
N LYS A 218 -11.89 -14.00 0.68
CA LYS A 218 -11.47 -14.02 -0.72
C LYS A 218 -10.39 -15.08 -0.92
N SER A 219 -10.58 -15.89 -1.96
CA SER A 219 -9.57 -16.83 -2.44
C SER A 219 -8.61 -16.09 -3.36
N ILE A 220 -7.33 -16.10 -3.01
CA ILE A 220 -6.25 -15.47 -3.76
C ILE A 220 -5.27 -16.55 -4.18
N ASN A 221 -4.89 -16.52 -5.44
CA ASN A 221 -3.95 -17.44 -6.03
C ASN A 221 -2.68 -16.68 -6.44
N PHE A 222 -1.58 -16.96 -5.76
CA PHE A 222 -0.27 -16.38 -6.04
C PHE A 222 0.51 -17.37 -6.91
N VAL A 223 0.94 -16.92 -8.09
CA VAL A 223 1.76 -17.70 -9.02
C VAL A 223 3.04 -16.94 -9.29
N ASN A 224 4.18 -17.50 -8.90
CA ASN A 224 5.47 -16.89 -9.21
C ASN A 224 5.92 -17.23 -10.64
N GLU A 225 7.01 -16.62 -11.10
CA GLU A 225 7.55 -16.86 -12.46
C GLU A 225 7.99 -18.30 -12.70
N ARG A 226 8.38 -19.01 -11.64
CA ARG A 226 8.74 -20.44 -11.70
C ARG A 226 7.52 -21.36 -11.86
N GLY A 227 6.31 -20.79 -11.90
CA GLY A 227 5.05 -21.53 -11.98
C GLY A 227 4.61 -22.16 -10.65
N THR A 228 5.30 -21.85 -9.54
CA THR A 228 4.87 -22.28 -8.21
C THR A 228 3.59 -21.55 -7.86
N GLN A 229 2.57 -22.33 -7.47
CA GLN A 229 1.25 -21.82 -7.18
C GLN A 229 0.93 -21.99 -5.69
N ILE A 230 0.47 -20.92 -5.05
CA ILE A 230 -0.01 -20.95 -3.67
C ILE A 230 -1.40 -20.31 -3.63
N VAL A 231 -2.39 -21.11 -3.25
CA VAL A 231 -3.76 -20.64 -3.05
C VAL A 231 -4.00 -20.42 -1.56
N LYS A 232 -4.50 -19.24 -1.22
CA LYS A 232 -4.86 -18.86 0.16
C LYS A 232 -6.24 -18.26 0.18
N ILE A 233 -6.94 -18.48 1.27
CA ILE A 233 -8.24 -17.87 1.53
C ILE A 233 -8.07 -16.93 2.72
N SER A 234 -8.42 -15.66 2.55
CA SER A 234 -8.40 -14.71 3.66
C SER A 234 -9.45 -15.13 4.70
N PRO A 235 -9.10 -15.22 5.99
CA PRO A 235 -9.99 -15.71 7.04
C PRO A 235 -11.18 -14.78 7.27
N SER A 236 -12.32 -15.37 7.64
CA SER A 236 -13.50 -14.65 8.12
C SER A 236 -13.26 -13.95 9.45
N ASP A 237 -12.40 -14.51 10.31
CA ASP A 237 -12.11 -14.01 11.65
C ASP A 237 -11.42 -12.64 11.59
N SER A 238 -12.13 -11.61 12.05
CA SER A 238 -11.67 -10.22 12.06
C SER A 238 -10.48 -9.96 12.99
N ASN A 239 -10.17 -10.88 13.90
CA ASN A 239 -9.00 -10.81 14.77
C ASN A 239 -7.71 -11.17 14.03
N VAL A 240 -7.79 -11.97 12.98
CA VAL A 240 -6.63 -12.28 12.13
C VAL A 240 -6.52 -11.17 11.08
N LYS A 241 -5.48 -10.33 11.18
CA LYS A 241 -5.28 -9.17 10.29
C LYS A 241 -4.39 -9.48 9.10
N GLU A 242 -3.49 -10.45 9.24
CA GLU A 242 -2.52 -10.77 8.21
C GLU A 242 -2.15 -12.26 8.19
N ASP A 243 -1.65 -12.73 7.03
CA ASP A 243 -0.99 -14.03 6.87
C ASP A 243 0.26 -13.87 5.99
N LYS A 244 1.26 -14.73 6.24
CA LYS A 244 2.49 -14.79 5.46
C LYS A 244 2.41 -15.93 4.45
N VAL A 245 2.68 -15.59 3.20
CA VAL A 245 2.79 -16.54 2.10
C VAL A 245 4.24 -16.59 1.68
N LYS A 246 4.83 -17.78 1.55
CA LYS A 246 6.22 -17.94 1.16
C LYS A 246 6.31 -18.84 -0.05
N PHE A 247 6.92 -18.33 -1.11
CA PHE A 247 7.43 -19.17 -2.18
C PHE A 247 8.77 -19.75 -1.73
N ASP A 248 8.89 -21.06 -1.85
CA ASP A 248 10.16 -21.76 -1.69
C ASP A 248 11.10 -21.50 -2.89
#